data_AF-A0A665VSX3-F1
#
_entry.id   AF-A0A665VSX3-F1
#
_cell.length_a   1.000
_cell.length_b   1.000
_cell.length_c   1.000
_cell.angle_alpha   90.00
_cell.angle_beta   90.00
_cell.angle_gamma   90.00
#
_symmetry.space_group_name_H-M   'P 1'
#
loop_
_entity.id
_entity.type
_entity.pdbx_description
1 polymer ?
#
loop_
_entity_poly.entity_id
_entity_poly.type
_entity_poly.pdbx_seq_one_letter_code
_entity_poly.pdbx_strand_id
1 'polypeptide(L)'
;LLPSPLISIFLSSSFTVFSAPINEDSMTLFHGEDFHILLPAPGLEVTFQNRSAQRSPDVVLMRGGVVVNNKTKLNRQLSHLIIDAVGEEHEGVYMVKNPEKPEDVRRITLTVRDCSNEQIIKYGDNYHIQLSGVIPPITLEYKPSAVEANQTSRPALVLLTRTGLSRDGYQGRISVSKQQVTLSTVTGADEGSYTVRDAEGVIQRKVCLNVKEIIIYIALFAFQAKETLGFQDRLSLEGSVIVLDQATGRDEGQFKIIDFLGFTVSTVHLSVQPYKLESLYVAIIALLGLLVFLLLVCLLSCLIKVKKRAKRAAALEKIAQNAGKEDEGEAFREVVKNITKLSEESKHSQGDNTEKSQSTEVDIKVSICDIFLLKLRL
;
A
#
# COMPACT_ATOMS: atom_id res chain seq x y z
N LEU A 1 -52.56 -21.38 -2.06
CA LEU A 1 -52.31 -20.52 -3.22
C LEU A 1 -51.02 -19.74 -2.99
N LEU A 2 -50.08 -19.81 -3.92
CA LEU A 2 -49.20 -18.68 -4.30
C LEU A 2 -49.98 -17.78 -5.30
N PRO A 3 -49.50 -16.60 -5.73
CA PRO A 3 -48.21 -15.91 -5.49
C PRO A 3 -48.41 -14.61 -4.66
N SER A 4 -47.52 -13.61 -4.53
CA SER A 4 -46.11 -13.35 -4.93
C SER A 4 -45.54 -12.22 -4.03
N PRO A 5 -44.22 -11.99 -4.03
CA PRO A 5 -43.71 -10.62 -4.00
C PRO A 5 -42.75 -10.30 -5.16
N LEU A 6 -42.83 -9.07 -5.66
CA LEU A 6 -42.03 -8.55 -6.76
C LEU A 6 -40.57 -8.32 -6.35
N ILE A 7 -39.62 -8.86 -7.12
CA ILE A 7 -38.20 -8.52 -7.01
C ILE A 7 -38.00 -7.19 -7.73
N SER A 8 -37.79 -6.11 -6.97
CA SER A 8 -37.39 -4.81 -7.52
C SER A 8 -35.90 -4.85 -7.88
N ILE A 9 -35.59 -4.90 -9.18
CA ILE A 9 -34.22 -4.76 -9.68
C ILE A 9 -33.90 -3.26 -9.76
N PHE A 10 -33.24 -2.74 -8.74
CA PHE A 10 -32.61 -1.42 -8.83
C PHE A 10 -31.38 -1.51 -9.74
N LEU A 11 -31.52 -1.10 -11.00
CA LEU A 11 -30.37 -0.78 -11.85
C LEU A 11 -29.73 0.53 -11.37
N SER A 12 -28.69 0.40 -10.55
CA SER A 12 -27.79 1.52 -10.23
C SER A 12 -26.90 1.82 -11.44
N SER A 13 -27.31 2.79 -12.27
CA SER A 13 -26.46 3.35 -13.33
C SER A 13 -25.30 4.12 -12.73
N SER A 14 -24.14 3.47 -12.65
CA SER A 14 -22.89 4.10 -12.24
C SER A 14 -22.41 5.08 -13.31
N PHE A 15 -22.74 6.35 -13.15
CA PHE A 15 -22.14 7.43 -13.95
C PHE A 15 -20.67 7.59 -13.56
N THR A 16 -19.76 7.04 -14.35
CA THR A 16 -18.33 7.36 -14.26
C THR A 16 -18.10 8.77 -14.76
N VAL A 17 -18.07 9.72 -13.83
CA VAL A 17 -17.57 11.08 -14.08
C VAL A 17 -16.08 10.98 -14.38
N PHE A 18 -15.71 11.15 -15.65
CA PHE A 18 -14.33 11.38 -16.04
C PHE A 18 -13.91 12.76 -15.51
N SER A 19 -13.18 12.78 -14.40
CA SER A 19 -12.47 13.99 -13.97
C SER A 19 -11.38 14.29 -14.98
N ALA A 20 -11.35 15.52 -15.50
CA ALA A 20 -10.26 16.00 -16.34
C ALA A 20 -8.92 15.94 -15.55
N PRO A 21 -7.79 15.70 -16.23
CA PRO A 21 -6.49 15.65 -15.56
C PRO A 21 -6.12 17.05 -15.03
N ILE A 22 -6.21 17.22 -13.71
CA ILE A 22 -5.69 18.41 -13.02
C ILE A 22 -4.17 18.34 -13.10
N ASN A 23 -3.53 19.41 -13.59
CA ASN A 23 -2.08 19.50 -13.59
C ASN A 23 -1.62 20.00 -12.22
N GLU A 24 -1.08 19.10 -11.40
CA GLU A 24 -0.64 19.38 -10.02
C GLU A 24 0.89 19.49 -9.92
N ASP A 25 1.37 20.71 -9.66
CA ASP A 25 2.75 20.99 -9.34
C ASP A 25 2.93 21.16 -7.82
N SER A 26 4.11 20.78 -7.31
CA SER A 26 4.56 21.11 -5.96
C SER A 26 5.90 21.84 -6.05
N MET A 27 6.00 22.98 -5.38
CA MET A 27 7.21 23.80 -5.35
C MET A 27 7.60 24.12 -3.90
N THR A 28 8.90 24.03 -3.63
CA THR A 28 9.49 24.45 -2.35
C THR A 28 10.45 25.61 -2.63
N LEU A 29 10.30 26.70 -1.89
CA LEU A 29 11.19 27.86 -1.92
C LEU A 29 11.77 28.14 -0.53
N PHE A 30 12.87 28.88 -0.48
CA PHE A 30 13.44 29.42 0.74
C PHE A 30 12.81 30.76 1.12
N HIS A 31 12.88 31.10 2.41
CA HIS A 31 12.38 32.38 2.91
C HIS A 31 13.14 33.55 2.27
N GLY A 32 12.41 34.42 1.59
CA GLY A 32 12.94 35.58 0.87
C GLY A 32 13.27 35.34 -0.60
N GLU A 33 12.98 34.17 -1.18
CA GLU A 33 13.04 33.95 -2.63
C GLU A 33 11.80 34.50 -3.36
N ASP A 34 11.91 34.72 -4.67
CA ASP A 34 10.79 35.18 -5.51
C ASP A 34 10.03 33.99 -6.10
N PHE A 35 8.70 33.95 -5.94
CA PHE A 35 7.86 32.90 -6.51
C PHE A 35 7.31 33.31 -7.88
N HIS A 36 7.70 32.57 -8.92
CA HIS A 36 7.32 32.84 -10.30
C HIS A 36 6.24 31.87 -10.80
N ILE A 37 4.99 32.35 -10.90
CA ILE A 37 3.86 31.61 -11.47
C ILE A 37 3.81 31.86 -12.97
N LEU A 38 4.11 30.84 -13.77
CA LEU A 38 4.04 30.89 -15.24
C LEU A 38 2.60 31.05 -15.74
N LEU A 39 2.39 32.01 -16.64
CA LEU A 39 1.12 32.34 -17.28
C LEU A 39 1.17 31.91 -18.76
N PRO A 40 0.59 30.76 -19.15
CA PRO A 40 0.67 30.24 -20.52
C PRO A 40 -0.18 31.00 -21.56
N ALA A 41 -1.10 31.87 -21.12
CA ALA A 41 -2.02 32.61 -21.97
C ALA A 41 -2.33 34.00 -21.37
N PRO A 42 -2.78 34.98 -22.17
CA PRO A 42 -3.38 36.21 -21.66
C PRO A 42 -4.74 35.93 -21.00
N GLY A 43 -5.27 36.89 -20.24
CA GLY A 43 -6.65 36.84 -19.72
C GLY A 43 -6.89 35.91 -18.52
N LEU A 44 -5.89 35.13 -18.09
CA LEU A 44 -6.01 34.16 -16.99
C LEU A 44 -6.47 34.78 -15.66
N GLU A 45 -7.05 33.93 -14.81
CA GLU A 45 -7.33 34.21 -13.40
C GLU A 45 -6.38 33.38 -12.51
N VAL A 46 -5.84 34.02 -11.47
CA VAL A 46 -4.98 33.37 -10.47
C VAL A 46 -5.55 33.61 -9.08
N THR A 47 -5.86 32.53 -8.36
CA THR A 47 -6.33 32.59 -6.97
C THR A 47 -5.35 31.89 -6.03
N PHE A 48 -5.37 32.30 -4.75
CA PHE A 48 -4.55 31.75 -3.68
C PHE A 48 -5.42 31.34 -2.49
N GLN A 49 -5.25 30.09 -2.05
CA GLN A 49 -5.84 29.55 -0.84
C GLN A 49 -4.72 29.33 0.19
N ASN A 50 -4.72 30.13 1.25
CA ASN A 50 -3.72 30.06 2.31
C ASN A 50 -3.83 28.74 3.10
N ARG A 51 -2.68 28.08 3.33
CA ARG A 51 -2.59 26.79 4.01
C ARG A 51 -3.13 26.80 5.44
N SER A 52 -2.73 27.80 6.21
CA SER A 52 -3.10 27.97 7.63
C SER A 52 -4.55 28.41 7.83
N ALA A 53 -5.17 28.98 6.79
CA ALA A 53 -6.52 29.50 6.80
C ALA A 53 -7.44 28.77 5.81
N GLN A 54 -7.43 27.44 5.78
CA GLN A 54 -8.15 26.61 4.79
C GLN A 54 -9.69 26.78 4.75
N ARG A 55 -10.29 27.63 5.61
CA ARG A 55 -11.71 28.05 5.58
C ARG A 55 -11.93 29.50 5.11
N SER A 56 -10.87 30.28 4.87
CA SER A 56 -11.00 31.61 4.27
C SER A 56 -11.31 31.50 2.77
N PRO A 57 -12.08 32.42 2.19
CA PRO A 57 -12.30 32.45 0.75
C PRO A 57 -10.98 32.65 -0.01
N ASP A 58 -10.89 32.06 -1.19
CA ASP A 58 -9.76 32.21 -2.11
C ASP A 58 -9.47 33.70 -2.42
N VAL A 59 -8.22 34.10 -2.27
CA VAL A 59 -7.76 35.45 -2.59
C VAL A 59 -7.45 35.55 -4.08
N VAL A 60 -8.15 36.42 -4.79
CA VAL A 60 -7.85 36.70 -6.21
C VAL A 60 -6.57 37.53 -6.29
N LEU A 61 -5.54 37.00 -6.95
CA LEU A 61 -4.26 37.68 -7.18
C LEU A 61 -4.24 38.41 -8.52
N MET A 62 -4.79 37.78 -9.56
CA MET A 62 -4.88 38.32 -10.91
C MET A 62 -6.21 37.89 -11.54
N ARG A 63 -6.84 38.75 -12.34
CA ARG A 63 -8.07 38.42 -13.09
C ARG A 63 -8.05 39.13 -14.45
N GLY A 64 -8.38 38.42 -15.53
CA GLY A 64 -8.36 39.01 -16.87
C GLY A 64 -6.97 39.45 -17.32
N GLY A 65 -5.91 38.85 -16.79
CA GLY A 65 -4.53 39.30 -17.00
C GLY A 65 -4.13 40.59 -16.27
N VAL A 66 -5.01 41.16 -15.43
CA VAL A 66 -4.71 42.35 -14.62
C VAL A 66 -4.48 41.94 -13.17
N VAL A 67 -3.40 42.44 -12.57
CA VAL A 67 -3.06 42.19 -11.17
C VAL A 67 -4.06 42.92 -10.26
N VAL A 68 -4.64 42.19 -9.31
CA VAL A 68 -5.62 42.70 -8.34
C VAL A 68 -4.99 42.87 -6.95
N ASN A 69 -4.05 42.00 -6.59
CA ASN A 69 -3.40 42.02 -5.28
C ASN A 69 -2.09 42.83 -5.31
N ASN A 70 -1.89 43.73 -4.35
CA ASN A 70 -0.73 44.63 -4.31
C ASN A 70 0.58 43.94 -3.90
N LYS A 71 0.54 42.71 -3.36
CA LYS A 71 1.73 41.90 -3.07
C LYS A 71 2.29 41.16 -4.29
N THR A 72 1.61 41.18 -5.43
CA THR A 72 2.05 40.47 -6.64
C THR A 72 2.36 41.44 -7.77
N LYS A 73 3.24 41.03 -8.70
CA LYS A 73 3.71 41.85 -9.82
C LYS A 73 3.69 41.02 -11.09
N LEU A 74 3.27 41.63 -12.20
CA LEU A 74 3.34 41.00 -13.51
C LEU A 74 4.67 41.38 -14.18
N ASN A 75 5.40 40.40 -14.72
CA ASN A 75 6.67 40.68 -15.40
C ASN A 75 6.45 41.49 -16.70
N ARG A 76 7.51 42.12 -17.23
CA ARG A 76 7.42 42.97 -18.45
C ARG A 76 6.89 42.24 -19.70
N GLN A 77 6.99 40.92 -19.74
CA GLN A 77 6.53 40.08 -20.85
C GLN A 77 5.11 39.51 -20.64
N LEU A 78 4.46 39.83 -19.52
CA LEU A 78 3.14 39.30 -19.11
C LEU A 78 3.08 37.76 -19.01
N SER A 79 4.24 37.10 -18.94
CA SER A 79 4.40 35.65 -18.92
C SER A 79 4.53 35.06 -17.52
N HIS A 80 4.79 35.88 -16.49
CA HIS A 80 4.93 35.43 -15.11
C HIS A 80 4.28 36.41 -14.13
N LEU A 81 3.42 35.89 -13.26
CA LEU A 81 3.02 36.57 -12.03
C LEU A 81 4.06 36.25 -10.95
N ILE A 82 4.61 37.28 -10.32
CA ILE A 82 5.71 37.20 -9.35
C ILE A 82 5.18 37.59 -7.97
N ILE A 83 5.59 36.85 -6.95
CA ILE A 83 5.43 37.21 -5.55
C ILE A 83 6.84 37.36 -4.98
N ASP A 84 7.21 38.60 -4.66
CA ASP A 84 8.57 38.91 -4.20
C ASP A 84 8.77 38.45 -2.75
N ALA A 85 9.97 37.94 -2.44
CA ALA A 85 10.44 37.63 -1.09
C ALA A 85 9.45 36.82 -0.22
N VAL A 86 9.16 35.57 -0.60
CA VAL A 86 8.13 34.75 0.05
C VAL A 86 8.46 34.39 1.51
N GLY A 87 7.48 34.60 2.38
CA GLY A 87 7.43 34.11 3.76
C GLY A 87 6.31 33.08 4.00
N GLU A 88 6.19 32.60 5.24
CA GLU A 88 5.20 31.57 5.64
C GLU A 88 3.74 31.96 5.30
N GLU A 89 3.41 33.25 5.24
CA GLU A 89 2.05 33.71 4.92
C GLU A 89 1.63 33.46 3.47
N HIS A 90 2.60 33.13 2.61
CA HIS A 90 2.42 32.76 1.21
C HIS A 90 2.32 31.24 1.00
N GLU A 91 2.48 30.42 2.05
CA GLU A 91 2.24 28.97 1.93
C GLU A 91 0.77 28.67 1.59
N GLY A 92 0.56 27.75 0.66
CA GLY A 92 -0.78 27.35 0.25
C GLY A 92 -0.87 26.87 -1.18
N VAL A 93 -2.09 26.91 -1.70
CA VAL A 93 -2.42 26.42 -3.04
C VAL A 93 -2.75 27.60 -3.94
N TYR A 94 -2.02 27.68 -5.05
CA TYR A 94 -2.24 28.64 -6.11
C TYR A 94 -2.96 27.94 -7.27
N MET A 95 -4.06 28.51 -7.73
CA MET A 95 -4.81 27.99 -8.88
C MET A 95 -4.70 28.97 -10.04
N VAL A 96 -4.23 28.50 -11.19
CA VAL A 96 -4.25 29.24 -12.46
C VAL A 96 -5.37 28.66 -13.31
N LYS A 97 -6.31 29.51 -13.73
CA LYS A 97 -7.51 29.11 -14.48
C LYS A 97 -7.61 29.91 -15.78
N ASN A 98 -7.96 29.24 -16.86
CA ASN A 98 -8.29 29.90 -18.12
C ASN A 98 -9.81 30.12 -18.24
N PRO A 99 -10.32 31.36 -18.28
CA PRO A 99 -11.76 31.60 -18.43
C PRO A 99 -12.33 31.13 -19.79
N GLU A 100 -11.50 31.02 -20.83
CA GLU A 100 -11.89 30.47 -22.14
C GLU A 100 -11.93 28.93 -22.14
N LYS A 101 -11.27 28.28 -21.16
CA LYS A 101 -11.18 26.84 -21.00
C LYS A 101 -11.26 26.48 -19.51
N PRO A 102 -12.47 26.50 -18.91
CA PRO A 102 -12.62 26.36 -17.45
C PRO A 102 -12.14 25.01 -16.88
N GLU A 103 -12.04 23.97 -17.73
CA GLU A 103 -11.47 22.66 -17.38
C GLU A 103 -9.92 22.67 -17.29
N ASP A 104 -9.26 23.67 -17.88
CA ASP A 104 -7.80 23.85 -17.87
C ASP A 104 -7.38 24.56 -16.58
N VAL A 105 -7.26 23.78 -15.51
CA VAL A 105 -6.90 24.23 -14.15
C VAL A 105 -5.55 23.66 -13.75
N ARG A 106 -4.58 24.55 -13.58
CA ARG A 106 -3.27 24.22 -13.00
C ARG A 106 -3.29 24.54 -11.51
N ARG A 107 -2.92 23.56 -10.68
CA ARG A 107 -2.79 23.67 -9.23
C ARG A 107 -1.32 23.64 -8.85
N ILE A 108 -0.83 24.66 -8.15
CA ILE A 108 0.55 24.74 -7.67
C ILE A 108 0.51 24.81 -6.15
N THR A 109 1.11 23.83 -5.47
CA THR A 109 1.27 23.85 -4.00
C THR A 109 2.61 24.47 -3.65
N LEU A 110 2.61 25.59 -2.93
CA LEU A 110 3.83 26.26 -2.46
C LEU A 110 4.08 25.91 -0.98
N THR A 111 5.29 25.42 -0.72
CA THR A 111 5.88 25.28 0.63
C THR A 111 7.06 26.27 0.75
N VAL A 112 7.15 27.00 1.85
CA VAL A 112 8.22 27.98 2.11
C VAL A 112 9.04 27.50 3.30
N ARG A 113 10.30 27.16 3.06
CA ARG A 113 11.23 26.72 4.11
C ARG A 113 11.59 27.89 5.00
N ASP A 114 11.59 27.64 6.31
CA ASP A 114 11.89 28.63 7.35
C ASP A 114 13.40 28.90 7.51
N CYS A 115 14.08 29.11 6.38
CA CYS A 115 15.51 29.40 6.23
C CYS A 115 15.77 30.01 4.85
N SER A 116 16.88 30.75 4.69
CA SER A 116 17.30 31.36 3.41
C SER A 116 18.14 30.43 2.53
N ASN A 117 18.65 29.33 3.10
CA ASN A 117 19.34 28.27 2.39
C ASN A 117 19.38 26.98 3.23
N GLU A 118 19.60 25.84 2.57
CA GLU A 118 19.82 24.53 3.19
C GLU A 118 21.28 24.09 3.01
N GLN A 119 21.86 23.49 4.04
CA GLN A 119 23.14 22.80 3.99
C GLN A 119 22.94 21.31 4.27
N ILE A 120 23.50 20.48 3.39
CA ILE A 120 23.49 19.02 3.52
C ILE A 120 24.84 18.59 4.09
N ILE A 121 24.85 18.13 5.33
CA ILE A 121 26.05 17.66 6.05
C ILE A 121 25.94 16.14 6.24
N LYS A 122 27.07 15.44 6.28
CA LYS A 122 27.04 14.01 6.58
C LYS A 122 26.90 13.79 8.08
N TYR A 123 26.17 12.74 8.43
CA TYR A 123 26.09 12.26 9.80
C TYR A 123 27.51 12.00 10.36
N GLY A 124 27.83 12.61 11.50
CA GLY A 124 29.13 12.58 12.17
C GLY A 124 30.10 13.71 11.79
N ASP A 125 29.87 14.45 10.71
CA ASP A 125 30.72 15.61 10.33
C ASP A 125 30.41 16.86 11.21
N ASN A 126 31.17 17.93 10.99
CA ASN A 126 30.93 19.23 11.62
C ASN A 126 30.08 20.13 10.71
N TYR A 127 29.08 20.80 11.28
CA TYR A 127 28.26 21.80 10.59
C TYR A 127 28.74 23.21 10.93
N HIS A 128 28.82 24.09 9.93
CA HIS A 128 29.36 25.45 10.06
C HIS A 128 28.38 26.52 9.56
N ILE A 129 28.01 27.46 10.44
CA ILE A 129 27.17 28.62 10.11
C ILE A 129 28.05 29.86 10.02
N GLN A 130 28.14 30.48 8.84
CA GLN A 130 29.00 31.63 8.58
C GLN A 130 28.46 32.93 9.21
N LEU A 131 29.34 33.63 9.94
CA LEU A 131 29.07 34.84 10.71
C LEU A 131 29.66 36.12 10.08
N SER A 132 30.06 36.09 8.81
CA SER A 132 30.63 37.25 8.10
C SER A 132 29.73 38.49 8.20
N GLY A 133 30.16 39.52 8.93
CA GLY A 133 29.38 40.75 9.15
C GLY A 133 28.37 40.69 10.31
N VAL A 134 28.33 39.61 11.09
CA VAL A 134 27.52 39.50 12.31
C VAL A 134 28.28 40.08 13.50
N ILE A 135 27.64 40.96 14.27
CA ILE A 135 28.23 41.58 15.47
C ILE A 135 28.05 40.64 16.67
N PRO A 136 29.15 40.16 17.31
CA PRO A 136 29.05 39.37 18.52
C PRO A 136 28.77 40.26 19.76
N PRO A 137 28.25 39.70 20.87
CA PRO A 137 27.91 38.29 21.06
C PRO A 137 26.55 37.91 20.46
N ILE A 138 26.48 36.70 19.92
CA ILE A 138 25.30 36.15 19.22
C ILE A 138 24.41 35.30 20.14
N THR A 139 23.18 35.05 19.70
CA THR A 139 22.32 33.96 20.22
C THR A 139 22.05 32.96 19.09
N LEU A 140 22.13 31.66 19.38
CA LEU A 140 21.78 30.59 18.43
C LEU A 140 20.45 29.95 18.85
N GLU A 141 19.46 30.03 17.98
CA GLU A 141 18.15 29.40 18.13
C GLU A 141 18.01 28.24 17.12
N TYR A 142 17.26 27.21 17.49
CA TYR A 142 17.06 25.99 16.71
C TYR A 142 15.59 25.55 16.72
N LYS A 143 15.09 25.10 15.58
CA LYS A 143 13.74 24.57 15.40
C LYS A 143 13.87 23.19 14.75
N PRO A 144 13.58 22.09 15.48
CA PRO A 144 13.79 20.74 14.95
C PRO A 144 12.86 20.45 13.76
N SER A 145 13.38 19.70 12.77
CA SER A 145 12.63 19.26 11.58
C SER A 145 11.75 18.03 11.83
N ALA A 146 11.63 17.59 13.08
CA ALA A 146 10.85 16.40 13.43
C ALA A 146 9.35 16.64 13.15
N VAL A 147 8.83 15.88 12.17
CA VAL A 147 7.55 16.06 11.45
C VAL A 147 7.65 17.11 10.33
N GLU A 148 7.09 16.74 9.17
CA GLU A 148 6.92 17.53 7.94
C GLU A 148 6.75 19.04 8.14
N ALA A 149 7.17 19.83 7.13
CA ALA A 149 7.20 21.30 7.03
C ALA A 149 5.85 22.03 7.24
N ASN A 150 5.20 21.77 8.37
CA ASN A 150 3.78 21.99 8.66
C ASN A 150 3.58 22.56 10.08
N GLN A 151 4.64 22.60 10.91
CA GLN A 151 4.59 23.07 12.32
C GLN A 151 5.50 24.30 12.54
N THR A 152 5.29 25.36 11.77
CA THR A 152 6.00 26.62 12.00
C THR A 152 5.62 27.31 13.31
N SER A 153 4.52 26.89 13.94
CA SER A 153 3.94 27.45 15.17
C SER A 153 4.70 27.17 16.48
N ARG A 154 5.67 26.25 16.50
CA ARG A 154 6.45 25.97 17.72
C ARG A 154 7.58 27.01 17.91
N PRO A 155 7.78 27.55 19.13
CA PRO A 155 8.87 28.47 19.41
C PRO A 155 10.23 27.77 19.28
N ALA A 156 11.23 28.51 18.81
CA ALA A 156 12.59 28.00 18.68
C ALA A 156 13.25 27.77 20.05
N LEU A 157 14.08 26.74 20.14
CA LEU A 157 14.91 26.42 21.30
C LEU A 157 16.20 27.22 21.23
N VAL A 158 16.53 27.98 22.29
CA VAL A 158 17.86 28.58 22.41
C VAL A 158 18.88 27.48 22.70
N LEU A 159 19.82 27.26 21.79
CA LEU A 159 20.93 26.32 21.94
C LEU A 159 22.18 26.98 22.53
N LEU A 160 22.42 28.25 22.21
CA LEU A 160 23.53 29.03 22.75
C LEU A 160 23.00 30.42 23.13
N THR A 161 23.17 30.79 24.39
CA THR A 161 22.83 32.14 24.87
C THR A 161 23.90 33.16 24.48
N ARG A 162 23.53 34.45 24.54
CA ARG A 162 24.45 35.58 24.40
C ARG A 162 25.62 35.60 25.40
N THR A 163 25.52 34.87 26.52
CA THR A 163 26.60 34.69 27.50
C THR A 163 27.53 33.51 27.19
N GLY A 164 27.31 32.82 26.05
CA GLY A 164 28.10 31.65 25.65
C GLY A 164 27.70 30.35 26.37
N LEU A 165 26.54 30.31 27.04
CA LEU A 165 26.05 29.08 27.70
C LEU A 165 25.32 28.21 26.68
N SER A 166 25.81 26.99 26.49
CA SER A 166 25.17 25.98 25.65
C SER A 166 24.09 25.21 26.41
N ARG A 167 22.98 24.90 25.74
CA ARG A 167 21.91 24.04 26.25
C ARG A 167 22.41 22.61 26.50
N ASP A 168 21.80 21.93 27.48
CA ASP A 168 22.00 20.49 27.71
C ASP A 168 21.82 19.68 26.42
N GLY A 169 22.68 18.67 26.21
CA GLY A 169 22.81 17.91 24.95
C GLY A 169 23.68 18.59 23.88
N TYR A 170 23.94 19.89 23.98
CA TYR A 170 24.77 20.66 23.04
C TYR A 170 26.05 21.25 23.68
N GLN A 171 26.24 21.06 24.99
CA GLN A 171 27.47 21.40 25.71
C GLN A 171 28.68 20.69 25.09
N GLY A 172 29.78 21.43 24.88
CA GLY A 172 30.99 20.92 24.21
C GLY A 172 30.87 20.68 22.70
N ARG A 173 29.64 20.55 22.15
CA ARG A 173 29.39 20.38 20.71
C ARG A 173 29.33 21.71 19.95
N ILE A 174 28.84 22.78 20.58
CA ILE A 174 28.79 24.12 19.98
C ILE A 174 30.05 24.91 20.33
N SER A 175 30.71 25.47 19.32
CA SER A 175 31.78 26.47 19.49
C SER A 175 31.53 27.67 18.57
N VAL A 176 31.92 28.87 19.01
CA VAL A 176 31.75 30.12 18.26
C VAL A 176 33.09 30.81 18.07
N SER A 177 33.37 31.15 16.83
CA SER A 177 34.53 31.96 16.42
C SER A 177 34.06 33.30 15.84
N LYS A 178 34.99 34.20 15.50
CA LYS A 178 34.66 35.45 14.79
C LYS A 178 34.08 35.23 13.38
N GLN A 179 34.31 34.07 12.78
CA GLN A 179 33.95 33.77 11.39
C GLN A 179 32.76 32.81 11.27
N GLN A 180 32.59 31.88 12.21
CA GLN A 180 31.54 30.87 12.15
C GLN A 180 31.14 30.31 13.52
N VAL A 181 29.89 29.86 13.62
CA VAL A 181 29.46 28.86 14.61
C VAL A 181 29.80 27.48 14.06
N THR A 182 30.30 26.59 14.90
CA THR A 182 30.48 25.16 14.58
C THR A 182 29.62 24.33 15.52
N LEU A 183 28.81 23.44 14.96
CA LEU A 183 28.18 22.33 15.66
C LEU A 183 28.94 21.05 15.30
N SER A 184 29.63 20.46 16.28
CA SER A 184 30.44 19.27 16.07
C SER A 184 29.62 17.97 16.08
N THR A 185 30.08 17.00 15.29
CA THR A 185 29.54 15.63 15.21
C THR A 185 28.02 15.57 15.06
N VAL A 186 27.50 16.07 13.94
CA VAL A 186 26.04 16.18 13.74
C VAL A 186 25.33 14.83 13.66
N THR A 187 24.11 14.76 14.19
CA THR A 187 23.23 13.58 14.14
C THR A 187 21.88 13.94 13.51
N GLY A 188 21.04 12.94 13.20
CA GLY A 188 19.68 13.19 12.71
C GLY A 188 18.81 14.00 13.68
N ALA A 189 19.13 14.03 14.97
CA ALA A 189 18.43 14.85 15.96
C ALA A 189 18.77 16.35 15.89
N ASP A 190 19.82 16.72 15.13
CA ASP A 190 20.21 18.10 14.85
C ASP A 190 19.52 18.65 13.56
N GLU A 191 18.77 17.85 12.81
CA GLU A 191 18.06 18.34 11.61
C GLU A 191 17.01 19.40 11.95
N GLY A 192 17.04 20.54 11.25
CA GLY A 192 16.17 21.67 11.55
C GLY A 192 16.66 23.01 11.03
N SER A 193 15.94 24.09 11.34
CA SER A 193 16.37 25.44 11.02
C SER A 193 17.11 26.08 12.21
N TYR A 194 18.24 26.72 11.89
CA TYR A 194 19.11 27.42 12.83
C TYR A 194 19.03 28.92 12.56
N THR A 195 18.69 29.70 13.58
CA THR A 195 18.62 31.17 13.51
C THR A 195 19.75 31.77 14.34
N VAL A 196 20.56 32.63 13.73
CA VAL A 196 21.57 33.44 14.44
C VAL A 196 21.00 34.83 14.65
N ARG A 197 20.94 35.27 15.90
CA ARG A 197 20.68 36.66 16.27
C ARG A 197 21.94 37.36 16.74
N ASP A 198 22.04 38.65 16.47
CA ASP A 198 23.11 39.52 16.95
C ASP A 198 22.88 40.05 18.38
N ALA A 199 23.69 41.04 18.73
CA ALA A 199 23.65 41.79 19.97
C ALA A 199 22.33 42.57 20.18
N GLU A 200 21.62 42.92 19.11
CA GLU A 200 20.40 43.72 19.14
C GLU A 200 19.14 42.82 19.10
N GLY A 201 19.33 41.50 18.90
CA GLY A 201 18.26 40.51 18.76
C GLY A 201 17.73 40.38 17.33
N VAL A 202 18.33 41.09 16.38
CA VAL A 202 17.97 41.06 14.96
C VAL A 202 18.42 39.74 14.35
N ILE A 203 17.59 39.14 13.50
CA ILE A 203 17.93 37.91 12.78
C ILE A 203 18.99 38.26 11.73
N GLN A 204 20.18 37.69 11.89
CA GLN A 204 21.28 37.86 10.95
C GLN A 204 21.40 36.69 9.97
N ARG A 205 21.12 35.46 10.41
CA ARG A 205 21.14 34.27 9.56
C ARG A 205 19.99 33.34 9.90
N LYS A 206 19.47 32.65 8.89
CA LYS A 206 18.51 31.55 9.05
C LYS A 206 18.83 30.45 8.05
N VAL A 207 19.32 29.30 8.53
CA VAL A 207 19.90 28.23 7.69
C VAL A 207 19.31 26.88 8.10
N CYS A 208 18.87 26.07 7.14
CA CYS A 208 18.43 24.71 7.40
C CYS A 208 19.62 23.73 7.38
N LEU A 209 19.68 22.82 8.34
CA LEU A 209 20.57 21.67 8.36
C LEU A 209 19.78 20.41 7.99
N ASN A 210 20.32 19.67 7.03
CA ASN A 210 19.85 18.37 6.56
C ASN A 210 21.01 17.38 6.73
N VAL A 211 20.80 16.28 7.45
CA VAL A 211 21.86 15.36 7.88
C VAL A 211 21.73 14.05 7.12
N LYS A 212 22.55 13.87 6.08
CA LYS A 212 22.59 12.61 5.34
C LYS A 212 23.32 11.54 6.16
N GLU A 213 22.57 10.54 6.59
CA GLU A 213 23.11 9.31 7.13
C GLU A 213 24.08 8.65 6.15
N ILE A 214 25.21 8.16 6.65
CA ILE A 214 26.10 7.32 5.86
C ILE A 214 25.47 5.93 5.79
N ILE A 215 25.24 5.43 4.57
CA ILE A 215 24.68 4.09 4.26
C ILE A 215 25.33 2.96 5.10
N ILE A 216 26.61 3.12 5.45
CA ILE A 216 27.39 2.21 6.31
C ILE A 216 26.78 2.05 7.72
N TYR A 217 26.22 3.11 8.32
CA TYR A 217 25.59 3.00 9.65
C TYR A 217 24.26 2.27 9.58
N ILE A 218 23.45 2.52 8.56
CA ILE A 218 22.23 1.73 8.29
C ILE A 218 22.59 0.25 8.10
N ALA A 219 23.71 -0.04 7.40
CA ALA A 219 24.20 -1.42 7.23
C ALA A 219 24.62 -2.06 8.56
N LEU A 220 25.34 -1.33 9.42
CA LEU A 220 25.78 -1.81 10.73
C LEU A 220 24.60 -2.05 11.69
N PHE A 221 23.63 -1.14 11.71
CA PHE A 221 22.40 -1.30 12.49
C PHE A 221 21.51 -2.42 11.96
N ALA A 222 21.35 -2.54 10.65
CA ALA A 222 20.65 -3.69 10.05
C ALA A 222 21.35 -5.01 10.39
N PHE A 223 22.69 -5.04 10.45
CA PHE A 223 23.45 -6.21 10.87
C PHE A 223 23.20 -6.58 12.34
N GLN A 224 23.28 -5.61 13.28
CA GLN A 224 22.97 -5.85 14.69
C GLN A 224 21.49 -6.20 14.93
N ALA A 225 20.57 -5.61 14.15
CA ALA A 225 19.14 -5.90 14.22
C ALA A 225 18.81 -7.34 13.78
N LYS A 226 19.53 -7.90 12.80
CA LYS A 226 19.36 -9.32 12.41
C LYS A 226 19.57 -10.26 13.59
N GLU A 227 20.64 -10.05 14.36
CA GLU A 227 20.99 -10.90 15.50
C GLU A 227 20.09 -10.66 16.71
N THR A 228 19.79 -9.40 17.04
CA THR A 228 19.03 -9.06 18.25
C THR A 228 17.51 -9.21 18.12
N LEU A 229 16.94 -8.99 16.93
CA LEU A 229 15.49 -9.12 16.68
C LEU A 229 15.11 -10.45 16.02
N GLY A 230 16.08 -11.32 15.72
CA GLY A 230 15.82 -12.61 15.07
C GLY A 230 15.41 -12.50 13.59
N PHE A 231 15.69 -11.37 12.94
CA PHE A 231 15.43 -11.15 11.50
C PHE A 231 16.58 -11.65 10.59
N GLN A 232 17.29 -12.69 11.03
CA GLN A 232 18.29 -13.37 10.19
C GLN A 232 17.66 -13.81 8.87
N ASP A 233 18.41 -13.62 7.78
CA ASP A 233 18.04 -13.92 6.38
C ASP A 233 16.74 -13.26 5.84
N ARG A 234 16.09 -12.40 6.64
CA ARG A 234 14.85 -11.69 6.29
C ARG A 234 15.03 -10.18 6.27
N LEU A 235 15.91 -9.62 7.08
CA LEU A 235 16.27 -8.20 6.98
C LEU A 235 17.36 -8.02 5.91
N SER A 236 17.18 -7.06 5.00
CA SER A 236 18.18 -6.67 4.02
C SER A 236 18.28 -5.13 3.94
N LEU A 237 19.37 -4.63 3.37
CA LEU A 237 19.57 -3.20 3.12
C LEU A 237 19.75 -3.02 1.62
N GLU A 238 18.81 -2.32 0.99
CA GLU A 238 18.87 -1.94 -0.42
C GLU A 238 19.12 -0.44 -0.51
N GLY A 239 20.36 -0.05 -0.77
CA GLY A 239 20.79 1.34 -0.78
C GLY A 239 20.64 2.00 0.60
N SER A 240 19.65 2.87 0.76
CA SER A 240 19.29 3.52 2.03
C SER A 240 17.97 3.01 2.64
N VAL A 241 17.41 1.91 2.12
CA VAL A 241 16.13 1.34 2.56
C VAL A 241 16.37 0.01 3.24
N ILE A 242 15.94 -0.11 4.51
CA ILE A 242 15.86 -1.40 5.20
C ILE A 242 14.60 -2.12 4.72
N VAL A 243 14.77 -3.31 4.18
CA VAL A 243 13.69 -4.19 3.72
C VAL A 243 13.56 -5.37 4.69
N LEU A 244 12.33 -5.70 5.09
CA LEU A 244 12.03 -6.89 5.90
C LEU A 244 11.18 -7.86 5.06
N ASP A 245 11.83 -8.87 4.52
CA ASP A 245 11.21 -9.92 3.73
C ASP A 245 10.37 -10.87 4.61
N GLN A 246 9.27 -11.35 4.01
CA GLN A 246 8.38 -12.35 4.61
C GLN A 246 7.85 -11.92 5.99
N ALA A 247 7.47 -10.66 6.18
CA ALA A 247 6.91 -10.15 7.44
C ALA A 247 5.70 -10.99 7.91
N THR A 248 5.67 -11.34 9.19
CA THR A 248 4.67 -12.18 9.85
C THR A 248 4.03 -11.44 11.02
N GLY A 249 2.86 -11.89 11.47
CA GLY A 249 2.19 -11.30 12.65
C GLY A 249 2.96 -11.40 13.98
N ARG A 250 4.12 -12.08 14.02
CA ARG A 250 5.03 -12.04 15.18
C ARG A 250 6.01 -10.86 15.15
N ASP A 251 6.19 -10.25 13.98
CA ASP A 251 7.08 -9.11 13.77
C ASP A 251 6.33 -7.77 13.95
N GLU A 252 5.01 -7.81 14.21
CA GLU A 252 4.17 -6.64 14.52
C GLU A 252 4.59 -5.97 15.84
N GLY A 253 4.74 -4.65 15.82
CA GLY A 253 5.27 -3.91 16.96
C GLY A 253 5.68 -2.48 16.64
N GLN A 254 6.37 -1.85 17.60
CA GLN A 254 6.93 -0.51 17.46
C GLN A 254 8.46 -0.59 17.43
N PHE A 255 9.04 -0.22 16.28
CA PHE A 255 10.47 -0.19 16.03
C PHE A 255 10.99 1.22 16.27
N LYS A 256 12.01 1.36 17.12
CA LYS A 256 12.73 2.63 17.31
C LYS A 256 14.02 2.57 16.54
N ILE A 257 14.18 3.50 15.61
CA ILE A 257 15.44 3.73 14.91
C ILE A 257 16.25 4.65 15.83
N ILE A 258 17.34 4.12 16.37
CA ILE A 258 18.26 4.84 17.24
C ILE A 258 19.59 5.06 16.53
N ASP A 259 20.26 6.16 16.82
CA ASP A 259 21.60 6.45 16.30
C ASP A 259 22.71 5.77 17.15
N PHE A 260 23.98 5.87 16.74
CA PHE A 260 25.09 5.24 17.46
C PHE A 260 25.36 5.84 18.86
N LEU A 261 24.79 7.00 19.15
CA LEU A 261 24.85 7.66 20.46
C LEU A 261 23.61 7.33 21.32
N GLY A 262 22.65 6.56 20.79
CA GLY A 262 21.44 6.12 21.48
C GLY A 262 20.26 7.07 21.36
N PHE A 263 20.34 8.14 20.57
CA PHE A 263 19.20 9.04 20.35
C PHE A 263 18.19 8.41 19.40
N THR A 264 16.90 8.50 19.72
CA THR A 264 15.83 8.02 18.82
C THR A 264 15.64 9.01 17.67
N VAL A 265 16.01 8.58 16.45
CA VAL A 265 15.84 9.34 15.20
C VAL A 265 14.41 9.22 14.69
N SER A 266 13.84 8.02 14.74
CA SER A 266 12.48 7.76 14.24
C SER A 266 11.81 6.60 14.98
N THR A 267 10.49 6.51 14.89
CA THR A 267 9.69 5.43 15.48
C THR A 267 8.65 4.96 14.47
N VAL A 268 8.77 3.71 14.03
CA VAL A 268 7.93 3.08 13.01
C VAL A 268 7.01 2.06 13.68
N HIS A 269 5.74 2.03 13.32
CA HIS A 269 4.80 1.00 13.75
C HIS A 269 4.52 0.05 12.58
N LEU A 270 4.86 -1.22 12.75
CA LEU A 270 4.60 -2.27 11.76
C LEU A 270 3.35 -3.04 12.19
N SER A 271 2.31 -3.03 11.35
CA SER A 271 1.12 -3.88 11.49
C SER A 271 1.02 -4.81 10.28
N VAL A 272 0.80 -6.11 10.52
CA VAL A 272 0.79 -7.12 9.45
C VAL A 272 -0.63 -7.60 9.22
N GLN A 273 -1.22 -7.20 8.09
CA GLN A 273 -2.55 -7.66 7.72
C GLN A 273 -2.52 -9.11 7.20
N PRO A 274 -3.52 -9.95 7.53
CA PRO A 274 -3.58 -11.32 7.02
C PRO A 274 -3.71 -11.34 5.49
N TYR A 275 -2.91 -12.19 4.85
CA TYR A 275 -2.84 -12.30 3.40
C TYR A 275 -4.19 -12.70 2.80
N LYS A 276 -4.78 -11.81 1.98
CA LYS A 276 -5.98 -12.09 1.21
C LYS A 276 -5.57 -12.84 -0.07
N LEU A 277 -5.83 -14.15 -0.13
CA LEU A 277 -5.78 -14.87 -1.40
C LEU A 277 -6.74 -14.21 -2.39
N GLU A 278 -6.31 -14.04 -3.63
CA GLU A 278 -7.22 -13.62 -4.70
C GLU A 278 -8.34 -14.66 -4.86
N SER A 279 -9.55 -14.17 -5.17
CA SER A 279 -10.75 -15.00 -5.32
C SER A 279 -10.55 -16.17 -6.30
N LEU A 280 -9.69 -16.00 -7.30
CA LEU A 280 -9.31 -17.02 -8.28
C LEU A 280 -8.67 -18.25 -7.61
N TYR A 281 -7.70 -18.07 -6.71
CA TYR A 281 -7.03 -19.19 -6.02
C TYR A 281 -8.00 -19.92 -5.10
N VAL A 282 -8.89 -19.20 -4.42
CA VAL A 282 -9.94 -19.80 -3.58
C VAL A 282 -10.88 -20.67 -4.42
N ALA A 283 -11.30 -20.19 -5.59
CA ALA A 283 -12.13 -20.95 -6.52
C ALA A 283 -11.43 -22.20 -7.06
N ILE A 284 -10.13 -22.10 -7.42
CA ILE A 284 -9.32 -23.24 -7.87
C ILE A 284 -9.22 -24.32 -6.79
N ILE A 285 -8.89 -23.93 -5.55
CA ILE A 285 -8.78 -24.87 -4.42
C ILE A 285 -10.12 -25.55 -4.14
N ALA A 286 -11.23 -24.81 -4.17
CA ALA A 286 -12.57 -25.37 -4.00
C ALA A 286 -12.93 -26.39 -5.10
N LEU A 287 -12.61 -26.08 -6.36
CA LEU A 287 -12.89 -26.96 -7.50
C LEU A 287 -12.03 -28.24 -7.49
N LEU A 288 -10.76 -28.13 -7.11
CA LEU A 288 -9.88 -29.29 -6.89
C LEU A 288 -10.38 -30.16 -5.72
N GLY A 289 -10.79 -29.54 -4.60
CA GLY A 289 -11.37 -30.26 -3.46
C GLY A 289 -12.65 -31.02 -3.83
N LEU A 290 -13.54 -30.40 -4.62
CA LEU A 290 -14.74 -31.04 -5.15
C LEU A 290 -14.41 -32.24 -6.04
N LEU A 291 -13.42 -32.10 -6.93
CA LEU A 291 -13.00 -33.18 -7.83
C LEU A 291 -12.42 -34.38 -7.07
N VAL A 292 -11.57 -34.13 -6.06
CA VAL A 292 -11.04 -35.19 -5.18
C VAL A 292 -12.18 -35.87 -4.40
N PHE A 293 -13.13 -35.10 -3.87
CA PHE A 293 -14.29 -35.65 -3.15
C PHE A 293 -15.16 -36.54 -4.06
N LEU A 294 -15.45 -36.11 -5.28
CA LEU A 294 -16.19 -36.91 -6.26
C LEU A 294 -15.46 -38.21 -6.61
N LEU A 295 -14.14 -38.18 -6.80
CA LEU A 295 -13.33 -39.39 -7.04
C LEU A 295 -13.41 -40.36 -5.85
N LEU A 296 -13.31 -39.87 -4.60
CA LEU A 296 -13.45 -40.70 -3.41
C LEU A 296 -14.83 -41.35 -3.29
N VAL A 297 -15.91 -40.62 -3.60
CA VAL A 297 -17.28 -41.15 -3.64
C VAL A 297 -17.44 -42.21 -4.74
N CYS A 298 -16.87 -41.98 -5.92
CA CYS A 298 -16.84 -42.97 -7.01
C CYS A 298 -16.10 -44.25 -6.61
N LEU A 299 -14.91 -44.13 -6.02
CA LEU A 299 -14.13 -45.28 -5.52
C LEU A 299 -14.88 -46.05 -4.43
N LEU A 300 -15.51 -45.35 -3.47
CA LEU A 300 -16.31 -45.98 -2.42
C LEU A 300 -17.52 -46.73 -3.00
N SER A 301 -18.22 -46.13 -3.98
CA SER A 301 -19.33 -46.77 -4.70
C SER A 301 -18.87 -48.04 -5.44
N CYS A 302 -17.70 -47.99 -6.09
CA CYS A 302 -17.09 -49.17 -6.73
C CYS A 302 -16.75 -50.26 -5.71
N LEU A 303 -16.11 -49.93 -4.58
CA LEU A 303 -15.77 -50.88 -3.51
C LEU A 303 -17.02 -51.53 -2.90
N ILE A 304 -18.09 -50.77 -2.68
CA ILE A 304 -19.38 -51.29 -2.20
C ILE A 304 -20.00 -52.23 -3.23
N LYS A 305 -20.02 -51.85 -4.53
CA LYS A 305 -20.52 -52.71 -5.61
C LYS A 305 -19.73 -54.02 -5.73
N VAL A 306 -18.40 -53.97 -5.65
CA VAL A 306 -17.53 -55.17 -5.68
C VAL A 306 -17.80 -56.07 -4.45
N LYS A 307 -17.81 -55.52 -3.23
CA LYS A 307 -18.16 -56.31 -2.02
C LYS A 307 -19.57 -56.92 -2.10
N LYS A 308 -20.55 -56.21 -2.68
CA LYS A 308 -21.91 -56.73 -2.90
C LYS A 308 -21.95 -57.87 -3.92
N ARG A 309 -21.17 -57.77 -5.02
CA ARG A 309 -21.01 -58.86 -6.00
C ARG A 309 -20.32 -60.09 -5.39
N ALA A 310 -19.22 -59.90 -4.66
CA ALA A 310 -18.49 -60.99 -3.99
C ALA A 310 -19.38 -61.75 -2.98
N LYS A 311 -20.14 -61.04 -2.14
CA LYS A 311 -21.11 -61.66 -1.21
C LYS A 311 -22.21 -62.45 -1.95
N ARG A 312 -22.67 -61.97 -3.11
CA ARG A 312 -23.69 -62.67 -3.93
C ARG A 312 -23.12 -63.92 -4.61
N ALA A 313 -21.90 -63.87 -5.12
CA ALA A 313 -21.22 -65.04 -5.70
C ALA A 313 -21.04 -66.16 -4.66
N ALA A 314 -20.53 -65.84 -3.47
CA ALA A 314 -20.36 -66.80 -2.37
C ALA A 314 -21.70 -67.37 -1.83
N ALA A 315 -22.81 -66.65 -2.00
CA ALA A 315 -24.14 -67.17 -1.68
C ALA A 315 -24.64 -68.16 -2.75
N LEU A 316 -24.43 -67.86 -4.04
CA LEU A 316 -24.77 -68.76 -5.14
C LEU A 316 -23.96 -70.07 -5.09
N GLU A 317 -22.66 -69.98 -4.77
CA GLU A 317 -21.78 -71.15 -4.66
C GLU A 317 -22.26 -72.14 -3.59
N LYS A 318 -22.73 -71.63 -2.43
CA LYS A 318 -23.33 -72.46 -1.38
C LYS A 318 -24.64 -73.13 -1.81
N ILE A 319 -25.47 -72.44 -2.58
CA ILE A 319 -26.70 -73.02 -3.14
C ILE A 319 -26.34 -74.12 -4.15
N ALA A 320 -25.35 -73.90 -5.02
CA ALA A 320 -24.91 -74.88 -6.02
C ALA A 320 -24.28 -76.14 -5.38
N GLN A 321 -23.52 -75.99 -4.29
CA GLN A 321 -22.96 -77.13 -3.55
C GLN A 321 -24.04 -77.96 -2.84
N ASN A 322 -25.12 -77.32 -2.37
CA ASN A 322 -26.24 -78.01 -1.74
C ASN A 322 -27.18 -78.67 -2.77
N ALA A 323 -27.32 -78.12 -3.97
CA ALA A 323 -28.19 -78.64 -5.03
C ALA A 323 -27.75 -79.99 -5.63
N GLY A 324 -26.61 -80.56 -5.20
CA GLY A 324 -26.14 -81.88 -5.60
C GLY A 324 -26.55 -83.03 -4.67
N LYS A 325 -27.33 -82.76 -3.60
CA LYS A 325 -27.80 -83.77 -2.64
C LYS A 325 -29.23 -83.47 -2.17
N GLU A 326 -30.16 -84.27 -2.70
CA GLU A 326 -31.58 -84.42 -2.31
C GLU A 326 -32.57 -83.34 -2.81
N ASP A 327 -33.74 -83.81 -3.29
CA ASP A 327 -34.86 -83.10 -3.94
C ASP A 327 -34.59 -82.26 -5.23
N GLU A 328 -34.35 -82.97 -6.34
CA GLU A 328 -34.10 -82.43 -7.70
C GLU A 328 -35.28 -81.66 -8.35
N GLY A 329 -36.41 -81.48 -7.67
CA GLY A 329 -37.60 -80.81 -8.21
C GLY A 329 -37.73 -79.32 -7.86
N GLU A 330 -37.55 -78.96 -6.59
CA GLU A 330 -37.82 -77.58 -6.12
C GLU A 330 -36.60 -76.66 -6.23
N ALA A 331 -35.39 -77.15 -5.92
CA ALA A 331 -34.17 -76.34 -5.99
C ALA A 331 -33.94 -75.78 -7.40
N PHE A 332 -34.19 -76.57 -8.45
CA PHE A 332 -34.10 -76.11 -9.84
C PHE A 332 -35.19 -75.09 -10.18
N ARG A 333 -36.44 -75.30 -9.70
CA ARG A 333 -37.53 -74.33 -9.89
C ARG A 333 -37.26 -73.01 -9.16
N GLU A 334 -36.61 -73.03 -7.99
CA GLU A 334 -36.22 -71.81 -7.27
C GLU A 334 -35.05 -71.07 -7.95
N VAL A 335 -34.04 -71.80 -8.45
CA VAL A 335 -32.95 -71.21 -9.24
C VAL A 335 -33.51 -70.56 -10.52
N VAL A 336 -34.36 -71.26 -11.28
CA VAL A 336 -35.02 -70.69 -12.46
C VAL A 336 -35.89 -69.50 -12.08
N LYS A 337 -36.73 -69.59 -11.05
CA LYS A 337 -37.59 -68.47 -10.59
C LYS A 337 -36.78 -67.24 -10.19
N ASN A 338 -35.64 -67.40 -9.54
CA ASN A 338 -34.74 -66.30 -9.22
C ASN A 338 -34.05 -65.73 -10.48
N ILE A 339 -33.68 -66.56 -11.47
CA ILE A 339 -33.13 -66.07 -12.76
C ILE A 339 -34.20 -65.31 -13.56
N THR A 340 -35.45 -65.80 -13.62
CA THR A 340 -36.55 -65.09 -14.29
C THR A 340 -36.85 -63.77 -13.58
N LYS A 341 -36.87 -63.77 -12.24
CA LYS A 341 -37.03 -62.53 -11.45
C LYS A 341 -35.86 -61.56 -11.65
N LEU A 342 -34.63 -62.03 -11.87
CA LEU A 342 -33.50 -61.17 -12.24
C LEU A 342 -33.61 -60.61 -13.66
N SER A 343 -34.21 -61.35 -14.60
CA SER A 343 -34.56 -60.84 -15.93
C SER A 343 -35.62 -59.73 -15.83
N GLU A 344 -36.66 -59.94 -15.01
CA GLU A 344 -37.72 -58.95 -14.78
C GLU A 344 -37.25 -57.74 -13.97
N GLU A 345 -36.45 -57.89 -12.90
CA GLU A 345 -35.83 -56.76 -12.19
C GLU A 345 -34.83 -56.00 -13.09
N SER A 346 -34.18 -56.66 -14.05
CA SER A 346 -33.35 -55.96 -15.05
C SER A 346 -34.21 -55.16 -16.04
N LYS A 347 -35.36 -55.69 -16.46
CA LYS A 347 -36.33 -55.00 -17.33
C LYS A 347 -37.13 -53.92 -16.61
N HIS A 348 -37.30 -54.02 -15.29
CA HIS A 348 -37.87 -52.96 -14.46
C HIS A 348 -36.92 -51.77 -14.24
N SER A 349 -35.76 -51.76 -14.93
CA SER A 349 -34.96 -50.56 -15.14
C SER A 349 -35.22 -49.86 -16.49
N GLN A 350 -36.27 -50.26 -17.23
CA GLN A 350 -36.72 -49.55 -18.44
C GLN A 350 -38.25 -49.54 -18.63
N GLY A 351 -38.89 -48.57 -17.98
CA GLY A 351 -40.22 -48.01 -18.27
C GLY A 351 -40.31 -46.66 -17.54
N ASP A 352 -40.82 -45.57 -18.09
CA ASP A 352 -41.41 -45.34 -19.42
C ASP A 352 -40.80 -44.10 -20.07
N ASN A 353 -40.58 -44.17 -21.39
CA ASN A 353 -40.40 -43.00 -22.25
C ASN A 353 -41.19 -43.23 -23.54
N THR A 354 -42.32 -42.56 -23.67
CA THR A 354 -43.08 -42.33 -24.91
C THR A 354 -43.78 -40.99 -24.67
N GLU A 355 -43.50 -39.95 -25.44
CA GLU A 355 -43.79 -39.90 -26.89
C GLU A 355 -42.58 -39.71 -27.84
N LYS A 356 -42.65 -40.45 -28.95
CA LYS A 356 -42.20 -40.17 -30.33
C LYS A 356 -41.09 -39.11 -30.53
N SER A 357 -39.99 -39.45 -31.20
CA SER A 357 -40.08 -39.82 -32.63
C SER A 357 -39.02 -40.82 -33.10
N GLN A 358 -39.31 -41.49 -34.22
CA GLN A 358 -38.56 -42.62 -34.77
C GLN A 358 -37.22 -42.22 -35.40
N SER A 359 -36.18 -42.99 -35.13
CA SER A 359 -35.44 -43.71 -36.17
C SER A 359 -34.68 -44.89 -35.57
N THR A 360 -34.73 -46.01 -36.28
CA THR A 360 -34.08 -47.27 -35.91
C THR A 360 -32.61 -47.30 -36.36
N GLU A 361 -31.66 -47.65 -35.49
CA GLU A 361 -30.64 -48.68 -35.78
C GLU A 361 -29.89 -49.13 -34.50
N VAL A 362 -29.67 -50.45 -34.40
CA VAL A 362 -28.94 -51.28 -33.41
C VAL A 362 -28.10 -50.56 -32.32
N ASP A 363 -28.57 -50.63 -31.06
CA ASP A 363 -27.83 -50.18 -29.86
C ASP A 363 -26.95 -51.31 -29.27
N ILE A 364 -25.65 -51.32 -29.60
CA ILE A 364 -24.65 -52.22 -28.98
C ILE A 364 -24.21 -51.60 -27.65
N LYS A 365 -24.89 -52.00 -26.56
CA LYS A 365 -24.71 -51.45 -25.21
C LYS A 365 -23.40 -51.88 -24.52
N VAL A 366 -22.25 -51.47 -25.05
CA VAL A 366 -20.94 -51.65 -24.40
C VAL A 366 -20.83 -50.68 -23.23
N SER A 367 -20.69 -51.21 -22.00
CA SER A 367 -20.45 -50.37 -20.84
C SER A 367 -19.01 -49.86 -20.82
N ILE A 368 -18.82 -48.57 -20.58
CA ILE A 368 -17.48 -47.95 -20.39
C ILE A 368 -16.72 -48.62 -19.23
N CYS A 369 -17.42 -49.29 -18.30
CA CYS A 369 -16.85 -50.10 -17.24
C CYS A 369 -16.02 -51.30 -17.76
N ASP A 370 -16.43 -51.89 -18.90
CA ASP A 370 -15.75 -53.05 -19.49
C ASP A 370 -14.51 -52.63 -20.30
N ILE A 371 -14.55 -51.45 -20.93
CA ILE A 371 -13.39 -50.86 -21.64
C ILE A 371 -12.23 -50.59 -20.66
N PHE A 372 -12.52 -50.14 -19.43
CA PHE A 372 -11.48 -49.88 -18.43
C PHE A 372 -10.90 -51.15 -17.80
N LEU A 373 -11.66 -52.25 -17.78
CA LEU A 373 -11.21 -53.55 -17.29
C LEU A 373 -10.44 -54.37 -18.34
N LEU A 374 -10.74 -54.20 -19.64
CA LEU A 374 -10.00 -54.88 -20.72
C LEU A 374 -8.58 -54.33 -20.89
N LYS A 375 -8.34 -53.06 -20.54
CA LYS A 375 -7.03 -52.38 -20.71
C LYS A 375 -6.04 -52.60 -19.54
N LEU A 376 -6.40 -53.44 -18.58
CA LEU A 376 -5.60 -53.80 -17.39
C LEU A 376 -5.27 -55.30 -17.32
N ARG A 377 -5.43 -56.02 -18.46
CA ARG A 377 -5.16 -57.46 -18.57
C ARG A 377 -4.56 -57.88 -19.92
N LEU A 378 -3.83 -56.95 -20.56
CA LEU A 378 -2.96 -57.12 -21.71
C LEU A 378 -1.61 -56.50 -21.38
#